data_AF-A0A652ZYK5-F1
#
_entry.id   AF-A0A652ZYK5-F1
#
_cell.length_a   1.000
_cell.length_b   1.000
_cell.length_c   1.000
_cell.angle_alpha   90.00
_cell.angle_beta   90.00
_cell.angle_gamma   90.00
#
_symmetry.space_group_name_H-M   'P 1'
#
loop_
_entity.id
_entity.type
_entity.pdbx_description
1 polymer ?
#
loop_
_entity_poly.entity_id
_entity_poly.type
_entity_poly.pdbx_seq_one_letter_code
_entity_poly.pdbx_strand_id
1 'polypeptide(L)'
;MDEQERLAKKRILLADVSAGLLSGFLYLSYILSFAFLVPVQQSIAGRGARAGLVSSVVAFVVIAAGTGVRMVQLRFFDFISLLSGCLPPLLLLAALYWINAETPKLPRIARVLLAVLVLSLIALPFVLRMEKDRAFISQLSAYVEETIDSSGLALDKTGLAAELVRRAINIISSGFSVFILWMLAGSWWLGSLLASKTRAALAGLRPVRKVPRLAAVKVPHKALWPSLSLWSFLFLALVLKAQGLWLLLAWNLALCAASIYGLQGMGVLSFLLHKPAVPALLRRLLPLALIAAFLNQATSAVVLIGLPVLGITEVWIPYRNLKGAST
;
A
#
# COMPACT_ATOMS: atom_id res chain seq x y z
N MET A 1 3.83 24.49 -36.83
CA MET A 1 3.37 23.65 -35.71
C MET A 1 1.92 24.03 -35.48
N ASP A 2 1.01 23.09 -35.72
CA ASP A 2 -0.42 23.36 -35.90
C ASP A 2 -1.11 23.75 -34.58
N GLU A 3 -2.06 24.68 -34.60
CA GLU A 3 -2.70 25.23 -33.39
C GLU A 3 -3.40 24.13 -32.57
N GLN A 4 -3.97 23.14 -33.27
CA GLN A 4 -4.58 21.96 -32.68
C GLN A 4 -3.56 21.09 -31.91
N GLU A 5 -2.33 20.97 -32.41
CA GLU A 5 -1.27 20.20 -31.76
C GLU A 5 -0.83 20.89 -30.45
N ARG A 6 -0.82 22.22 -30.42
CA ARG A 6 -0.49 23.01 -29.22
C ARG A 6 -1.57 22.88 -28.15
N LEU A 7 -2.86 22.90 -28.54
CA LEU A 7 -3.98 22.71 -27.62
C LEU A 7 -4.00 21.29 -27.04
N ALA A 8 -3.71 20.27 -27.84
CA ALA A 8 -3.58 18.88 -27.38
C ALA A 8 -2.45 18.72 -26.35
N LYS A 9 -1.26 19.27 -26.62
CA LYS A 9 -0.12 19.26 -25.68
C LYS A 9 -0.46 19.96 -24.37
N LYS A 10 -1.14 21.12 -24.41
CA LYS A 10 -1.60 21.83 -23.20
C LYS A 10 -2.57 20.99 -22.37
N ARG A 11 -3.56 20.33 -23.00
CA ARG A 11 -4.52 19.47 -22.28
C ARG A 11 -3.86 18.29 -21.59
N ILE A 12 -2.88 17.65 -22.25
CA ILE A 12 -2.11 16.54 -21.67
C ILE A 12 -1.31 17.03 -20.47
N LEU A 13 -0.60 18.17 -20.60
CA LEU A 13 0.17 18.74 -19.51
C LEU A 13 -0.71 19.11 -18.31
N LEU A 14 -1.87 19.73 -18.55
CA LEU A 14 -2.83 20.07 -17.50
C LEU A 14 -3.33 18.82 -16.75
N ALA A 15 -3.59 17.73 -17.46
CA ALA A 15 -4.01 16.46 -16.86
C ALA A 15 -2.91 15.79 -16.02
N ASP A 16 -1.63 16.01 -16.37
CA ASP A 16 -0.48 15.52 -15.60
C ASP A 16 -0.26 16.34 -14.34
N VAL A 17 -0.36 17.66 -14.46
CA VAL A 17 -0.30 18.58 -13.31
C VAL A 17 -1.45 18.31 -12.36
N SER A 18 -2.69 18.14 -12.84
CA SER A 18 -3.83 17.85 -11.98
C SER A 18 -3.69 16.51 -11.24
N ALA A 19 -3.11 15.49 -11.89
CA ALA A 19 -2.82 14.22 -11.24
C ALA A 19 -1.76 14.38 -10.13
N GLY A 20 -0.73 15.18 -10.37
CA GLY A 20 0.28 15.51 -9.36
C GLY A 20 -0.30 16.30 -8.18
N LEU A 21 -1.14 17.30 -8.45
CA LEU A 21 -1.82 18.08 -7.40
C LEU A 21 -2.73 17.19 -6.55
N LEU A 22 -3.54 16.33 -7.18
CA LEU A 22 -4.40 15.38 -6.47
C LEU A 22 -3.56 14.42 -5.61
N SER A 23 -2.45 13.91 -6.15
CA SER A 23 -1.52 13.05 -5.41
C SER A 23 -0.96 13.76 -4.18
N GLY A 24 -0.48 15.00 -4.32
CA GLY A 24 0.02 15.80 -3.20
C GLY A 24 -1.07 16.09 -2.16
N PHE A 25 -2.28 16.42 -2.59
CA PHE A 25 -3.43 16.62 -1.71
C PHE A 25 -3.80 15.36 -0.92
N LEU A 26 -3.86 14.19 -1.58
CA LEU A 26 -4.15 12.92 -0.91
C LEU A 26 -3.09 12.61 0.17
N TYR A 27 -1.81 12.86 -0.11
CA TYR A 27 -0.76 12.68 0.87
C TYR A 27 -0.93 13.60 2.09
N LEU A 28 -1.14 14.90 1.85
CA LEU A 28 -1.30 15.91 2.91
C LEU A 28 -2.60 15.74 3.72
N SER A 29 -3.59 14.99 3.22
CA SER A 29 -4.83 14.69 3.95
C SER A 29 -4.66 13.73 5.14
N TYR A 30 -3.50 13.06 5.26
CA TYR A 30 -3.18 11.98 6.21
C TYR A 30 -4.05 10.72 6.07
N ILE A 31 -5.37 10.86 6.08
CA ILE A 31 -6.34 9.76 5.99
C ILE A 31 -6.21 9.01 4.66
N LEU A 32 -6.08 9.74 3.55
CA LEU A 32 -5.97 9.15 2.21
C LEU A 32 -4.52 9.04 1.72
N SER A 33 -3.56 9.19 2.63
CA SER A 33 -2.14 9.15 2.29
C SER A 33 -1.75 7.81 1.64
N PHE A 34 -2.33 6.69 2.07
CA PHE A 34 -2.06 5.37 1.46
C PHE A 34 -2.39 5.30 -0.05
N ALA A 35 -3.27 6.17 -0.56
CA ALA A 35 -3.70 6.20 -1.96
C ALA A 35 -2.96 7.25 -2.80
N PHE A 36 -2.01 8.01 -2.24
CA PHE A 36 -1.41 9.16 -2.92
C PHE A 36 -0.68 8.79 -4.22
N LEU A 37 -0.16 7.57 -4.35
CA LEU A 37 0.51 7.09 -5.55
C LEU A 37 -0.47 6.76 -6.70
N VAL A 38 -1.76 6.61 -6.43
CA VAL A 38 -2.77 6.19 -7.43
C VAL A 38 -2.87 7.17 -8.61
N PRO A 39 -3.01 8.50 -8.42
CA PRO A 39 -3.09 9.44 -9.54
C PRO A 39 -1.81 9.49 -10.38
N VAL A 40 -0.63 9.39 -9.75
CA VAL A 40 0.66 9.32 -10.43
C VAL A 40 0.77 8.04 -11.26
N GLN A 41 0.37 6.90 -10.70
CA GLN A 41 0.32 5.64 -11.44
C GLN A 41 -0.65 5.70 -12.62
N GLN A 42 -1.80 6.34 -12.44
CA GLN A 42 -2.76 6.53 -13.53
C GLN A 42 -2.13 7.34 -14.67
N SER A 43 -1.35 8.38 -14.36
CA SER A 43 -0.59 9.14 -15.35
C SER A 43 0.45 8.28 -16.06
N ILE A 44 1.26 7.50 -15.32
CA ILE A 44 2.27 6.59 -15.88
C ILE A 44 1.64 5.56 -16.82
N ALA A 45 0.61 4.85 -16.36
CA ALA A 45 -0.04 3.79 -17.11
C ALA A 45 -0.87 4.33 -18.29
N GLY A 46 -1.49 5.50 -18.11
CA GLY A 46 -2.41 6.11 -19.07
C GLY A 46 -1.77 7.07 -20.06
N ARG A 47 -0.58 7.62 -19.81
CA ARG A 47 0.06 8.62 -20.70
C ARG A 47 1.56 8.40 -20.88
N GLY A 48 2.16 7.48 -20.13
CA GLY A 48 3.55 7.03 -20.29
C GLY A 48 4.51 7.63 -19.25
N ALA A 49 5.79 7.27 -19.35
CA ALA A 49 6.79 7.60 -18.34
C ALA A 49 7.00 9.11 -18.15
N ARG A 50 6.95 9.92 -19.23
CA ARG A 50 7.10 11.38 -19.16
C ARG A 50 5.98 12.04 -18.36
N ALA A 51 4.73 11.66 -18.65
CA ALA A 51 3.54 12.12 -17.93
C ALA A 51 3.60 11.75 -16.44
N GLY A 52 4.07 10.53 -16.17
CA GLY A 52 4.37 10.06 -14.82
C GLY A 52 5.37 10.93 -14.08
N LEU A 53 6.51 11.23 -14.71
CA LEU A 53 7.56 12.05 -14.13
C LEU A 53 7.05 13.46 -13.79
N VAL A 54 6.32 14.11 -14.69
CA VAL A 54 5.70 15.42 -14.44
C VAL A 54 4.76 15.33 -13.23
N SER A 55 3.87 14.34 -13.19
CA SER A 55 2.95 14.17 -12.05
C SER A 55 3.67 13.89 -10.73
N SER A 56 4.77 13.11 -10.74
CA SER A 56 5.58 12.85 -9.56
C SER A 56 6.28 14.10 -9.05
N VAL A 57 6.85 14.91 -9.94
CA VAL A 57 7.51 16.18 -9.56
C VAL A 57 6.51 17.14 -8.96
N VAL A 58 5.34 17.32 -9.59
CA VAL A 58 4.28 18.19 -9.05
C VAL A 58 3.79 17.67 -7.70
N ALA A 59 3.56 16.37 -7.56
CA ALA A 59 3.17 15.77 -6.28
C ALA A 59 4.22 16.02 -5.19
N PHE A 60 5.50 15.80 -5.50
CA PHE A 60 6.59 16.02 -4.55
C PHE A 60 6.70 17.49 -4.13
N VAL A 61 6.60 18.44 -5.07
CA VAL A 61 6.62 19.88 -4.76
C VAL A 61 5.47 20.26 -3.83
N VAL A 62 4.26 19.77 -4.09
CA VAL A 62 3.08 20.02 -3.23
C VAL A 62 3.30 19.45 -1.83
N ILE A 63 3.83 18.23 -1.73
CA ILE A 63 4.09 17.56 -0.45
C ILE A 63 5.18 18.31 0.34
N ALA A 64 6.27 18.71 -0.33
CA ALA A 64 7.35 19.45 0.30
C ALA A 64 6.88 20.82 0.78
N ALA A 65 6.10 21.55 -0.03
CA ALA A 65 5.51 22.82 0.34
C ALA A 65 4.53 22.66 1.52
N GLY A 66 3.63 21.68 1.48
CA GLY A 66 2.67 21.43 2.56
C GLY A 66 3.33 21.04 3.88
N THR A 67 4.35 20.17 3.82
CA THR A 67 5.16 19.81 5.00
C THR A 67 5.88 21.03 5.57
N GLY A 68 6.48 21.87 4.71
CA GLY A 68 7.16 23.09 5.11
C GLY A 68 6.22 24.11 5.77
N VAL A 69 5.04 24.36 5.18
CA VAL A 69 4.02 25.25 5.75
C VAL A 69 3.60 24.77 7.14
N ARG A 70 3.37 23.46 7.30
CA ARG A 70 2.99 22.89 8.60
C ARG A 70 4.09 23.06 9.66
N MET A 71 5.36 22.89 9.29
CA MET A 71 6.49 23.10 10.20
C MET A 71 6.62 24.56 10.66
N VAL A 72 6.38 25.51 9.76
CA VAL A 72 6.35 26.94 10.09
C VAL A 72 5.20 27.25 11.07
N GLN A 73 4.02 26.68 10.83
CA GLN A 73 2.87 26.84 11.75
C GLN A 73 3.16 26.29 13.15
N LEU A 74 3.86 25.16 13.24
CA LEU A 74 4.25 24.52 14.49
C LEU A 74 5.49 25.15 15.14
N ARG A 75 6.05 26.24 14.56
CA ARG A 75 7.30 26.89 14.99
C ARG A 75 8.48 25.92 15.16
N PHE A 76 8.46 24.84 14.39
CA PHE A 76 9.45 23.76 14.45
C PHE A 76 10.06 23.59 13.05
N PHE A 77 10.77 24.61 12.60
CA PHE A 77 11.47 24.57 11.31
C PHE A 77 12.90 24.11 11.51
N ASP A 78 13.16 22.86 11.12
CA ASP A 78 14.49 22.27 11.06
C ASP A 78 14.65 21.55 9.71
N PHE A 79 15.80 21.76 9.08
CA PHE A 79 16.10 21.18 7.77
C PHE A 79 16.12 19.65 7.82
N ILE A 80 16.64 19.06 8.90
CA ILE A 80 16.70 17.60 9.06
C ILE A 80 15.27 17.04 9.20
N SER A 81 14.42 17.74 9.95
CA SER A 81 13.00 17.41 10.08
C SER A 81 12.25 17.53 8.75
N LEU A 82 12.50 18.57 7.95
CA LEU A 82 11.89 18.71 6.62
C LEU A 82 12.32 17.57 5.69
N LEU A 83 13.62 17.22 5.71
CA LEU A 83 14.16 16.13 4.93
C LEU A 83 13.54 14.78 5.33
N SER A 84 13.38 14.53 6.64
CA SER A 84 12.76 13.30 7.13
C SER A 84 11.27 13.18 6.75
N GLY A 85 10.55 14.30 6.67
CA GLY A 85 9.17 14.33 6.17
C GLY A 85 9.04 14.13 4.65
N CYS A 86 10.02 14.61 3.88
CA CYS A 86 9.98 14.54 2.41
C CYS A 86 10.59 13.24 1.84
N LEU A 87 11.46 12.57 2.59
CA LEU A 87 12.17 11.38 2.12
C LEU A 87 11.23 10.18 1.83
N PRO A 88 10.28 9.81 2.70
CA PRO A 88 9.36 8.69 2.41
C PRO A 88 8.55 8.87 1.12
N PRO A 89 7.86 10.00 0.87
CA PRO A 89 7.09 10.17 -0.37
C PRO A 89 8.00 10.21 -1.60
N LEU A 90 9.20 10.79 -1.51
CA LEU A 90 10.18 10.79 -2.59
C LEU A 90 10.58 9.35 -2.97
N LEU A 91 10.94 8.53 -1.98
CA LEU A 91 11.36 7.14 -2.19
C LEU A 91 10.22 6.29 -2.78
N LEU A 92 8.98 6.51 -2.34
CA LEU A 92 7.79 5.84 -2.85
C LEU A 92 7.48 6.23 -4.31
N LEU A 93 7.63 7.51 -4.67
CA LEU A 93 7.49 7.98 -6.05
C LEU A 93 8.60 7.41 -6.95
N ALA A 94 9.84 7.37 -6.46
CA ALA A 94 10.97 6.78 -7.19
C ALA A 94 10.77 5.27 -7.42
N ALA A 95 10.33 4.54 -6.39
CA ALA A 95 9.99 3.13 -6.49
C ALA A 95 8.87 2.87 -7.52
N LEU A 96 7.81 3.69 -7.51
CA LEU A 96 6.72 3.58 -8.48
C LEU A 96 7.21 3.80 -9.91
N TYR A 97 8.09 4.78 -10.13
CA TYR A 97 8.69 5.03 -11.44
C TYR A 97 9.52 3.82 -11.90
N TRP A 98 10.36 3.26 -11.02
CA TRP A 98 11.19 2.10 -11.32
C TRP A 98 10.37 0.83 -11.65
N ILE A 99 9.26 0.60 -10.93
CA ILE A 99 8.32 -0.50 -11.21
C ILE A 99 7.77 -0.42 -12.64
N ASN A 100 7.54 0.80 -13.15
CA ASN A 100 6.97 1.01 -14.47
C ASN A 100 8.00 1.17 -15.60
N ALA A 101 9.28 1.35 -15.28
CA ALA A 101 10.35 1.51 -16.26
C ALA A 101 10.39 0.34 -17.26
N GLU A 102 10.81 0.61 -18.50
CA GLU A 102 10.93 -0.40 -19.56
C GLU A 102 12.25 -1.19 -19.45
N THR A 103 12.51 -1.80 -18.30
CA THR A 103 13.66 -2.72 -18.17
C THR A 103 13.25 -4.12 -18.62
N PRO A 104 13.99 -4.80 -19.52
CA PRO A 104 13.53 -6.06 -20.12
C PRO A 104 13.75 -7.31 -19.24
N LYS A 105 14.55 -7.25 -18.17
CA LYS A 105 15.05 -8.45 -17.48
C LYS A 105 14.18 -9.00 -16.34
N LEU A 106 13.35 -8.16 -15.68
CA LEU A 106 12.62 -8.55 -14.47
C LEU A 106 11.10 -8.40 -14.62
N PRO A 107 10.30 -9.41 -14.21
CA PRO A 107 8.85 -9.28 -14.18
C PRO A 107 8.44 -8.22 -13.15
N ARG A 108 7.31 -7.53 -13.41
CA ARG A 108 6.86 -6.40 -12.60
C ARG A 108 6.60 -6.75 -11.14
N ILE A 109 6.04 -7.93 -10.88
CA ILE A 109 5.80 -8.40 -9.50
C ILE A 109 7.13 -8.51 -8.74
N ALA A 110 8.17 -9.05 -9.38
CA ALA A 110 9.50 -9.12 -8.77
C ALA A 110 10.06 -7.72 -8.49
N ARG A 111 9.77 -6.73 -9.34
CA ARG A 111 10.15 -5.33 -9.06
C ARG A 111 9.37 -4.75 -7.89
N VAL A 112 8.06 -4.99 -7.79
CA VAL A 112 7.32 -4.54 -6.60
C VAL A 112 7.94 -5.13 -5.33
N LEU A 113 8.23 -6.44 -5.31
CA LEU A 113 8.84 -7.10 -4.16
C LEU A 113 10.26 -6.57 -3.85
N LEU A 114 11.08 -6.31 -4.88
CA LEU A 114 12.43 -5.78 -4.70
C LEU A 114 12.39 -4.32 -4.23
N ALA A 115 11.47 -3.50 -4.74
CA ALA A 115 11.25 -2.14 -4.26
C ALA A 115 10.82 -2.13 -2.79
N VAL A 116 9.88 -3.02 -2.41
CA VAL A 116 9.47 -3.19 -1.01
C VAL A 116 10.66 -3.60 -0.16
N LEU A 117 11.47 -4.58 -0.59
CA LEU A 117 12.66 -5.00 0.15
C LEU A 117 13.63 -3.84 0.38
N VAL A 118 13.94 -3.06 -0.67
CA VAL A 118 14.86 -1.92 -0.57
C VAL A 118 14.30 -0.83 0.34
N LEU A 119 13.03 -0.46 0.18
CA LEU A 119 12.39 0.54 1.04
C LEU A 119 12.30 0.06 2.49
N SER A 120 12.04 -1.22 2.71
CA SER A 120 12.03 -1.81 4.05
C SER A 120 13.41 -1.77 4.70
N LEU A 121 14.48 -2.06 3.94
CA LEU A 121 15.86 -1.95 4.43
C LEU A 121 16.23 -0.50 4.79
N ILE A 122 15.77 0.47 3.99
CA ILE A 122 15.97 1.90 4.27
C ILE A 122 15.17 2.32 5.52
N ALA A 123 13.94 1.83 5.68
CA ALA A 123 13.06 2.17 6.80
C ALA A 123 13.50 1.51 8.11
N LEU A 124 14.10 0.32 8.06
CA LEU A 124 14.50 -0.48 9.22
C LEU A 124 15.29 0.30 10.31
N PRO A 125 16.37 1.04 10.01
CA PRO A 125 17.10 1.78 11.04
C PRO A 125 16.24 2.85 11.74
N PHE A 126 15.31 3.47 11.02
CA PHE A 126 14.40 4.47 11.58
C PHE A 126 13.39 3.83 12.52
N VAL A 127 12.82 2.68 12.14
CA VAL A 127 11.88 1.91 12.98
C VAL A 127 12.57 1.42 14.26
N LEU A 128 13.78 0.87 14.16
CA LEU A 128 14.54 0.41 15.32
C LEU A 128 14.90 1.54 16.29
N ARG A 129 15.12 2.76 15.78
CA ARG A 129 15.35 3.94 16.60
C ARG A 129 14.06 4.43 17.26
N MET A 130 12.96 4.42 16.52
CA MET A 130 11.64 4.82 17.00
C MET A 130 11.17 3.99 18.20
N GLU A 131 11.38 2.68 18.20
CA GLU A 131 11.01 1.80 19.32
C GLU A 131 11.78 2.11 20.62
N LYS A 132 12.95 2.75 20.53
CA LYS A 132 13.86 3.02 21.67
C LYS A 132 13.78 4.46 22.17
N ASP A 133 13.22 5.36 21.39
CA ASP A 133 13.22 6.79 21.68
C ASP A 133 12.13 7.15 22.69
N ARG A 134 12.52 7.27 23.97
CA ARG A 134 11.60 7.65 25.05
C ARG A 134 11.04 9.05 24.90
N ALA A 135 11.81 9.98 24.34
CA ALA A 135 11.37 11.36 24.14
C ALA A 135 10.30 11.45 23.05
N PHE A 136 10.47 10.66 21.99
CA PHE A 136 9.45 10.53 20.95
C PHE A 136 8.15 9.93 21.49
N ILE A 137 8.24 8.84 22.28
CA ILE A 137 7.06 8.21 22.89
C ILE A 137 6.34 9.17 23.83
N SER A 138 7.07 9.92 24.66
CA SER A 138 6.45 10.89 25.59
C SER A 138 5.78 12.04 24.85
N GLN A 139 6.38 12.55 23.77
CA GLN A 139 5.76 13.59 22.94
C GLN A 139 4.46 13.11 22.28
N LEU A 140 4.46 11.90 21.69
CA LEU A 140 3.24 11.32 21.12
C LEU A 140 2.16 11.08 22.18
N SER A 141 2.57 10.66 23.39
CA SER A 141 1.64 10.43 24.50
C SER A 141 0.97 11.74 24.92
N ALA A 142 1.71 12.85 24.97
CA ALA A 142 1.17 14.17 25.27
C ALA A 142 0.12 14.63 24.23
N TYR A 143 0.34 14.39 22.93
CA TYR A 143 -0.66 14.71 21.90
C TYR A 143 -1.93 13.87 22.03
N VAL A 144 -1.79 12.59 22.37
CA VAL A 144 -2.94 11.70 22.60
C VAL A 144 -3.69 12.12 23.86
N GLU A 145 -2.99 12.50 24.92
CA GLU A 145 -3.56 13.02 26.16
C GLU A 145 -4.38 14.29 25.91
N GLU A 146 -3.83 15.27 25.18
CA GLU A 146 -4.54 16.49 24.79
C GLU A 146 -5.80 16.19 23.96
N THR A 147 -5.73 15.18 23.09
CA THR A 147 -6.88 14.73 22.30
C THR A 147 -7.95 14.08 23.18
N ILE A 148 -7.57 13.25 24.16
CA ILE A 148 -8.49 12.66 25.13
C ILE A 148 -9.14 13.75 25.98
N ASP A 149 -8.36 14.76 26.40
CA ASP A 149 -8.86 15.93 27.14
C ASP A 149 -9.94 16.67 26.35
N SER A 150 -9.71 16.90 25.06
CA SER A 150 -10.68 17.56 24.18
C SER A 150 -11.94 16.74 23.93
N SER A 151 -11.92 15.43 24.20
CA SER A 151 -13.05 14.52 23.95
C SER A 151 -14.09 14.49 25.09
N GLY A 152 -13.76 15.06 26.26
CA GLY A 152 -14.66 15.08 27.43
C GLY A 152 -14.82 13.74 28.15
N LEU A 153 -14.04 12.71 27.80
CA LEU A 153 -14.08 11.40 28.44
C LEU A 153 -13.30 11.40 29.77
N ALA A 154 -13.97 11.04 30.87
CA ALA A 154 -13.36 10.88 32.20
C ALA A 154 -12.65 9.51 32.32
N LEU A 155 -11.54 9.35 31.59
CA LEU A 155 -10.68 8.15 31.63
C LEU A 155 -9.37 8.44 32.38
N ASP A 156 -8.69 7.40 32.88
CA ASP A 156 -7.31 7.53 33.37
C ASP A 156 -6.38 7.79 32.18
N LYS A 157 -5.94 9.05 32.05
CA LYS A 157 -5.45 9.63 30.79
C LYS A 157 -3.99 9.28 30.52
N THR A 158 -3.16 9.34 31.55
CA THR A 158 -1.70 9.21 31.42
C THR A 158 -1.29 7.76 31.15
N GLY A 159 -1.88 6.80 31.87
CA GLY A 159 -1.65 5.37 31.66
C GLY A 159 -2.19 4.87 30.32
N LEU A 160 -3.39 5.31 29.93
CA LEU A 160 -4.02 4.90 28.69
C LEU A 160 -3.31 5.47 27.45
N ALA A 161 -2.96 6.77 27.45
CA ALA A 161 -2.29 7.41 26.32
C ALA A 161 -0.94 6.74 26.01
N ALA A 162 -0.12 6.49 27.03
CA ALA A 162 1.17 5.84 26.86
C ALA A 162 1.03 4.40 26.33
N GLU A 163 0.05 3.64 26.80
CA GLU A 163 -0.23 2.29 26.33
C GLU A 163 -0.74 2.28 24.88
N LEU A 164 -1.64 3.19 24.52
CA LEU A 164 -2.15 3.34 23.14
C LEU A 164 -1.02 3.67 22.17
N VAL A 165 -0.13 4.60 22.52
CA VAL A 165 1.03 4.98 21.71
C VAL A 165 1.98 3.79 21.55
N ARG A 166 2.29 3.06 22.63
CA ARG A 166 3.13 1.85 22.56
C ARG A 166 2.53 0.79 21.66
N ARG A 167 1.22 0.54 21.75
CA ARG A 167 0.51 -0.39 20.86
C ARG A 167 0.56 0.06 19.41
N ALA A 168 0.32 1.34 19.13
CA ALA A 168 0.40 1.89 17.78
C ALA A 168 1.81 1.73 17.19
N ILE A 169 2.85 2.06 17.95
CA ILE A 169 4.26 1.86 17.56
C ILE A 169 4.54 0.39 17.29
N ASN A 170 4.09 -0.52 18.15
CA ASN A 170 4.29 -1.96 17.96
C ASN A 170 3.57 -2.48 16.70
N ILE A 171 2.36 -2.02 16.41
CA ILE A 171 1.61 -2.39 15.21
C ILE A 171 2.32 -1.87 13.95
N ILE A 172 2.75 -0.60 13.96
CA ILE A 172 3.47 0.00 12.84
C ILE A 172 4.79 -0.71 12.61
N SER A 173 5.55 -1.00 13.67
CA SER A 173 6.88 -1.61 13.57
C SER A 173 6.82 -3.09 13.17
N SER A 174 5.79 -3.81 13.60
CA SER A 174 5.55 -5.19 13.15
C SER A 174 5.01 -5.30 11.72
N GLY A 175 4.42 -4.22 11.18
CA GLY A 175 3.73 -4.23 9.88
C GLY A 175 4.25 -3.27 8.80
N PHE A 176 5.30 -2.48 9.03
CA PHE A 176 5.70 -1.42 8.08
C PHE A 176 6.01 -1.96 6.67
N SER A 177 6.64 -3.13 6.55
CA SER A 177 6.97 -3.72 5.25
C SER A 177 5.72 -4.14 4.48
N VAL A 178 4.71 -4.66 5.17
CA VAL A 178 3.44 -5.02 4.54
C VAL A 178 2.65 -3.78 4.13
N PHE A 179 2.73 -2.70 4.91
CA PHE A 179 2.14 -1.42 4.51
C PHE A 179 2.80 -0.84 3.26
N ILE A 180 4.14 -0.86 3.17
CA ILE A 180 4.86 -0.46 1.95
C ILE A 180 4.43 -1.32 0.77
N LEU A 181 4.32 -2.64 0.96
CA LEU A 181 3.84 -3.57 -0.07
C LEU A 181 2.43 -3.20 -0.55
N TRP A 182 1.48 -3.01 0.37
CA TRP A 182 0.10 -2.66 0.02
C TRP A 182 0.02 -1.29 -0.65
N MET A 183 0.78 -0.31 -0.19
CA MET A 183 0.79 1.03 -0.76
C MET A 183 1.32 1.01 -2.19
N LEU A 184 2.44 0.32 -2.45
CA LEU A 184 3.02 0.20 -3.79
C LEU A 184 2.18 -0.69 -4.71
N ALA A 185 1.90 -1.93 -4.29
CA ALA A 185 1.18 -2.89 -5.11
C ALA A 185 -0.28 -2.46 -5.37
N GLY A 186 -0.96 -1.97 -4.33
CA GLY A 186 -2.32 -1.46 -4.40
C GLY A 186 -2.41 -0.23 -5.29
N SER A 187 -1.54 0.76 -5.11
CA SER A 187 -1.53 1.95 -5.96
C SER A 187 -1.15 1.64 -7.40
N TRP A 188 -0.18 0.74 -7.61
CA TRP A 188 0.19 0.26 -8.93
C TRP A 188 -0.99 -0.39 -9.65
N TRP A 189 -1.72 -1.27 -8.96
CA TRP A 189 -2.86 -1.98 -9.53
C TRP A 189 -4.07 -1.05 -9.77
N LEU A 190 -4.47 -0.27 -8.78
CA LEU A 190 -5.60 0.67 -8.86
C LEU A 190 -5.36 1.76 -9.92
N GLY A 191 -4.17 2.39 -9.93
CA GLY A 191 -3.86 3.40 -10.93
C GLY A 191 -3.82 2.84 -12.36
N SER A 192 -3.34 1.60 -12.53
CA SER A 192 -3.38 0.92 -13.83
C SER A 192 -4.81 0.58 -14.27
N LEU A 193 -5.67 0.18 -13.34
CA LEU A 193 -7.09 -0.06 -13.58
C LEU A 193 -7.82 1.22 -14.01
N LEU A 194 -7.62 2.32 -13.29
CA LEU A 194 -8.22 3.62 -13.63
C LEU A 194 -7.74 4.15 -14.99
N ALA A 195 -6.46 3.97 -15.30
CA ALA A 195 -5.89 4.34 -16.60
C ALA A 195 -6.54 3.59 -17.76
N SER A 196 -6.82 2.29 -17.58
CA SER A 196 -7.50 1.49 -18.61
C SER A 196 -8.94 1.96 -18.89
N LYS A 197 -9.67 2.44 -17.88
CA LYS A 197 -11.02 2.99 -18.03
C LYS A 197 -11.01 4.38 -18.69
N THR A 198 -10.07 5.24 -18.32
CA THR A 198 -9.96 6.59 -18.89
C THR A 198 -9.50 6.59 -20.35
N ARG A 199 -8.61 5.67 -20.75
CA ARG A 199 -8.23 5.51 -22.17
C ARG A 199 -9.29 4.85 -23.05
N ALA A 200 -10.17 4.01 -22.51
CA ALA A 200 -11.32 3.50 -23.27
C ALA A 200 -12.26 4.63 -23.71
N ALA A 201 -12.28 5.74 -22.97
CA ALA A 201 -13.02 6.96 -23.33
C ALA A 201 -12.24 7.90 -24.27
N LEU A 202 -10.90 7.79 -24.33
CA LEU A 202 -10.01 8.59 -25.19
C LEU A 202 -9.46 7.71 -26.31
N ALA A 203 -10.28 7.47 -27.33
CA ALA A 203 -9.92 6.72 -28.53
C ALA A 203 -8.63 7.27 -29.17
N GLY A 204 -7.58 6.43 -29.30
CA GLY A 204 -6.47 6.70 -30.22
C GLY A 204 -5.02 6.56 -29.71
N LEU A 205 -4.73 6.23 -28.44
CA LEU A 205 -3.34 6.16 -27.96
C LEU A 205 -2.93 4.78 -27.43
N ARG A 206 -2.04 4.09 -28.19
CA ARG A 206 -1.21 2.89 -27.93
C ARG A 206 -1.88 1.69 -27.21
N PRO A 207 -1.55 0.43 -27.56
CA PRO A 207 -2.21 -0.75 -27.00
C PRO A 207 -2.15 -0.76 -25.47
N VAL A 208 -3.32 -1.01 -24.86
CA VAL A 208 -3.51 -1.11 -23.41
C VAL A 208 -2.60 -2.20 -22.85
N ARG A 209 -1.76 -1.84 -21.87
CA ARG A 209 -1.02 -2.82 -21.10
C ARG A 209 -2.04 -3.58 -20.24
N LYS A 210 -2.35 -4.83 -20.60
CA LYS A 210 -3.38 -5.65 -19.92
C LYS A 210 -3.16 -5.64 -18.41
N VAL A 211 -4.09 -5.04 -17.67
CA VAL A 211 -4.09 -5.12 -16.20
C VAL A 211 -4.41 -6.55 -15.82
N PRO A 212 -3.59 -7.22 -14.98
CA PRO A 212 -3.93 -8.55 -14.50
C PRO A 212 -5.21 -8.47 -13.67
N ARG A 213 -6.22 -9.27 -14.06
CA ARG A 213 -7.44 -9.47 -13.27
C ARG A 213 -7.02 -10.13 -11.95
N LEU A 214 -7.65 -9.75 -10.83
CA LEU A 214 -7.39 -10.39 -9.53
C LEU A 214 -7.62 -11.91 -9.59
N ALA A 215 -8.63 -12.35 -10.35
CA ALA A 215 -8.91 -13.77 -10.62
C ALA A 215 -7.80 -14.51 -11.41
N ALA A 216 -6.82 -13.80 -11.98
CA ALA A 216 -5.67 -14.38 -12.68
C ALA A 216 -4.40 -14.43 -11.81
N VAL A 217 -4.41 -13.84 -10.61
CA VAL A 217 -3.27 -13.89 -9.69
C VAL A 217 -3.12 -15.33 -9.18
N LYS A 218 -1.94 -15.92 -9.44
CA LYS A 218 -1.51 -17.23 -8.96
C LYS A 218 -0.08 -17.13 -8.45
N VAL A 219 0.16 -17.59 -7.22
CA VAL A 219 1.51 -17.71 -6.67
C VAL A 219 2.11 -19.03 -7.17
N PRO A 220 3.35 -19.02 -7.71
CA PRO A 220 3.97 -20.25 -8.19
C PRO A 220 4.21 -21.22 -7.04
N HIS A 221 4.07 -22.53 -7.28
CA HIS A 221 4.26 -23.58 -6.27
C HIS A 221 5.63 -23.48 -5.56
N LYS A 222 6.69 -23.09 -6.29
CA LYS A 222 8.03 -22.90 -5.73
C LYS A 222 8.09 -21.85 -4.61
N ALA A 223 7.20 -20.85 -4.60
CA ALA A 223 7.17 -19.81 -3.58
C ALA A 223 6.52 -20.27 -2.26
N LEU A 224 5.91 -21.46 -2.23
CA LEU A 224 5.36 -22.06 -1.01
C LEU A 224 6.46 -22.37 0.01
N TRP A 225 7.60 -22.89 -0.43
CA TRP A 225 8.70 -23.25 0.47
C TRP A 225 9.34 -22.06 1.18
N PRO A 226 9.73 -20.96 0.48
CA PRO A 226 10.16 -19.74 1.16
C PRO A 226 9.10 -19.22 2.14
N SER A 227 7.83 -19.25 1.76
CA SER A 227 6.75 -18.73 2.60
C SER A 227 6.57 -19.55 3.87
N LEU A 228 6.60 -20.88 3.78
CA LEU A 228 6.62 -21.77 4.95
C LEU A 228 7.85 -21.48 5.83
N SER A 229 9.03 -21.31 5.23
CA SER A 229 10.25 -20.96 5.97
C SER A 229 10.11 -19.64 6.73
N LEU A 230 9.48 -18.61 6.14
CA LEU A 230 9.21 -17.34 6.81
C LEU A 230 8.23 -17.47 7.98
N TRP A 231 7.20 -18.31 7.84
CA TRP A 231 6.28 -18.62 8.94
C TRP A 231 6.95 -19.44 10.04
N SER A 232 7.77 -20.43 9.68
CA SER A 232 8.58 -21.18 10.65
C SER A 232 9.57 -20.29 11.38
N PHE A 233 10.17 -19.32 10.70
CA PHE A 233 11.03 -18.32 11.31
C PHE A 233 10.27 -17.44 12.32
N LEU A 234 9.04 -17.01 11.98
CA LEU A 234 8.18 -16.33 12.95
C LEU A 234 7.81 -17.22 14.13
N PHE A 235 7.41 -18.46 13.90
CA PHE A 235 7.10 -19.40 14.97
C PHE A 235 8.29 -19.63 15.90
N LEU A 236 9.49 -19.81 15.34
CA LEU A 236 10.72 -19.96 16.10
C LEU A 236 11.03 -18.70 16.92
N ALA A 237 10.89 -17.51 16.32
CA ALA A 237 11.08 -16.25 17.04
C ALA A 237 10.11 -16.10 18.22
N LEU A 238 8.85 -16.53 18.08
CA LEU A 238 7.86 -16.51 19.15
C LEU A 238 8.17 -17.54 20.25
N VAL A 239 8.54 -18.77 19.87
CA VAL A 239 8.90 -19.84 20.84
C VAL A 239 10.14 -19.47 21.64
N LEU A 240 11.16 -18.90 20.98
CA LEU A 240 12.39 -18.43 21.62
C LEU A 240 12.20 -17.10 22.37
N LYS A 241 10.98 -16.52 22.36
CA LYS A 241 10.68 -15.20 22.93
C LYS A 241 11.68 -14.13 22.45
N ALA A 242 12.06 -14.21 21.18
CA ALA A 242 13.00 -13.28 20.56
C ALA A 242 12.46 -11.84 20.66
N GLN A 243 13.37 -10.88 20.78
CA GLN A 243 13.04 -9.46 20.94
C GLN A 243 13.81 -8.60 19.93
N GLY A 244 13.32 -7.38 19.72
CA GLY A 244 13.95 -6.39 18.85
C GLY A 244 13.99 -6.85 17.39
N LEU A 245 15.17 -6.74 16.77
CA LEU A 245 15.36 -6.95 15.32
C LEU A 245 14.82 -8.29 14.82
N TRP A 246 15.07 -9.39 15.53
CA TRP A 246 14.67 -10.72 15.07
C TRP A 246 13.15 -10.88 15.00
N LEU A 247 12.46 -10.42 16.04
CA LEU A 247 10.99 -10.44 16.09
C LEU A 247 10.39 -9.51 15.02
N LEU A 248 10.99 -8.34 14.83
CA LEU A 248 10.58 -7.37 13.82
C LEU A 248 10.72 -7.94 12.40
N LEU A 249 11.86 -8.56 12.08
CA LEU A 249 12.08 -9.21 10.78
C LEU A 249 11.10 -10.35 10.57
N ALA A 250 10.89 -11.18 11.59
CA ALA A 250 9.96 -12.30 11.54
C ALA A 250 8.53 -11.87 11.18
N TRP A 251 7.99 -10.88 11.90
CA TRP A 251 6.64 -10.36 11.63
C TRP A 251 6.52 -9.76 10.23
N ASN A 252 7.46 -8.89 9.84
CA ASN A 252 7.38 -8.19 8.56
C ASN A 252 7.48 -9.14 7.37
N LEU A 253 8.37 -10.14 7.42
CA LEU A 253 8.53 -11.13 6.37
C LEU A 253 7.31 -12.06 6.28
N ALA A 254 6.82 -12.55 7.41
CA ALA A 254 5.64 -13.42 7.45
C ALA A 254 4.39 -12.69 6.95
N LEU A 255 4.16 -11.44 7.35
CA LEU A 255 3.02 -10.63 6.90
C LEU A 255 3.10 -10.28 5.40
N CYS A 256 4.30 -10.06 4.85
CA CYS A 256 4.47 -9.90 3.41
C CYS A 256 4.12 -11.18 2.66
N ALA A 257 4.62 -12.34 3.12
CA ALA A 257 4.27 -13.63 2.54
C ALA A 257 2.76 -13.91 2.61
N ALA A 258 2.15 -13.67 3.78
CA ALA A 258 0.72 -13.79 4.01
C ALA A 258 -0.07 -12.91 3.03
N SER A 259 0.34 -11.66 2.83
CA SER A 259 -0.34 -10.73 1.92
C SER A 259 -0.32 -11.17 0.46
N ILE A 260 0.79 -11.74 -0.01
CA ILE A 260 0.89 -12.29 -1.36
C ILE A 260 -0.13 -13.42 -1.56
N TYR A 261 -0.25 -14.33 -0.59
CA TYR A 261 -1.28 -15.35 -0.61
C TYR A 261 -2.69 -14.78 -0.38
N GLY A 262 -2.84 -13.71 0.40
CA GLY A 262 -4.09 -12.99 0.57
C GLY A 262 -4.64 -12.47 -0.76
N LEU A 263 -3.78 -11.94 -1.63
CA LEU A 263 -4.16 -11.55 -3.00
C LEU A 263 -4.62 -12.75 -3.84
N GLN A 264 -3.97 -13.91 -3.71
CA GLN A 264 -4.43 -15.14 -4.34
C GLN A 264 -5.79 -15.58 -3.77
N GLY A 265 -6.00 -15.53 -2.46
CA GLY A 265 -7.27 -15.81 -1.80
C GLY A 265 -8.39 -14.89 -2.29
N MET A 266 -8.12 -13.59 -2.42
CA MET A 266 -9.05 -12.62 -3.03
C MET A 266 -9.40 -13.01 -4.47
N GLY A 267 -8.43 -13.49 -5.24
CA GLY A 267 -8.67 -14.00 -6.59
C GLY A 267 -9.54 -15.27 -6.61
N VAL A 268 -9.41 -16.15 -5.62
CA VAL A 268 -10.23 -17.37 -5.48
C VAL A 268 -11.65 -16.96 -5.14
N LEU A 269 -11.82 -16.10 -4.14
CA LEU A 269 -13.11 -15.57 -3.74
C LEU A 269 -13.79 -14.84 -4.90
N SER A 270 -13.06 -14.01 -5.64
CA SER A 270 -13.55 -13.37 -6.85
C SER A 270 -13.98 -14.39 -7.90
N PHE A 271 -13.23 -15.47 -8.13
CA PHE A 271 -13.59 -16.52 -9.08
C PHE A 271 -14.88 -17.25 -8.67
N LEU A 272 -14.97 -17.66 -7.39
CA LEU A 272 -16.15 -18.34 -6.86
C LEU A 272 -17.42 -17.50 -6.98
N LEU A 273 -17.30 -16.18 -6.76
CA LEU A 273 -18.42 -15.26 -6.90
C LEU A 273 -18.88 -15.02 -8.35
N HIS A 274 -18.02 -15.26 -9.34
CA HIS A 274 -18.41 -15.12 -10.75
C HIS A 274 -19.05 -16.38 -11.32
N LYS A 275 -19.29 -17.41 -10.49
CA LYS A 275 -20.07 -18.58 -10.89
C LYS A 275 -21.52 -18.18 -11.17
N PRO A 276 -22.17 -18.78 -12.19
CA PRO A 276 -23.52 -18.39 -12.62
C PRO A 276 -24.58 -18.56 -11.52
N ALA A 277 -24.36 -19.48 -10.57
CA ALA A 277 -25.26 -19.72 -9.44
C ALA A 277 -25.25 -18.61 -8.36
N VAL A 278 -24.34 -17.62 -8.44
CA VAL A 278 -24.20 -16.59 -7.40
C VAL A 278 -25.00 -15.32 -7.75
N PRO A 279 -25.90 -14.85 -6.85
CA PRO A 279 -26.69 -13.65 -7.08
C PRO A 279 -25.83 -12.41 -7.38
N ALA A 280 -26.30 -11.54 -8.29
CA ALA A 280 -25.64 -10.29 -8.64
C ALA A 280 -25.46 -9.35 -7.43
N LEU A 281 -26.40 -9.39 -6.47
CA LEU A 281 -26.34 -8.62 -5.25
C LEU A 281 -25.12 -9.03 -4.40
N LEU A 282 -24.89 -10.32 -4.21
CA LEU A 282 -23.76 -10.83 -3.42
C LEU A 282 -22.41 -10.42 -4.04
N ARG A 283 -22.32 -10.42 -5.37
CA ARG A 283 -21.14 -9.94 -6.11
C ARG A 283 -20.84 -8.46 -5.85
N ARG A 284 -21.88 -7.61 -5.73
CA ARG A 284 -21.74 -6.17 -5.46
C ARG A 284 -21.51 -5.86 -3.98
N LEU A 285 -22.06 -6.68 -3.09
CA LEU A 285 -21.93 -6.51 -1.65
C LEU A 285 -20.59 -7.00 -1.10
N LEU A 286 -19.91 -7.96 -1.75
CA LEU A 286 -18.64 -8.48 -1.20
C LEU A 286 -17.58 -7.40 -0.96
N PRO A 287 -17.26 -6.50 -1.92
CA PRO A 287 -16.27 -5.45 -1.66
C PRO A 287 -16.67 -4.56 -0.46
N LEU A 288 -17.96 -4.26 -0.32
CA LEU A 288 -18.50 -3.49 0.81
C LEU A 288 -18.40 -4.29 2.12
N ALA A 289 -18.70 -5.58 2.10
CA ALA A 289 -18.60 -6.47 3.25
C ALA A 289 -17.14 -6.64 3.69
N LEU A 290 -16.19 -6.73 2.77
CA LEU A 290 -14.77 -6.75 3.09
C LEU A 290 -14.31 -5.45 3.73
N ILE A 291 -14.74 -4.29 3.20
CA ILE A 291 -14.45 -2.99 3.81
C ILE A 291 -15.08 -2.90 5.20
N ALA A 292 -16.34 -3.30 5.35
CA ALA A 292 -17.05 -3.32 6.62
C ALA A 292 -16.39 -4.26 7.64
N ALA A 293 -15.82 -5.38 7.18
CA ALA A 293 -15.09 -6.31 8.05
C ALA A 293 -13.85 -5.67 8.69
N PHE A 294 -13.27 -4.62 8.10
CA PHE A 294 -12.18 -3.87 8.72
C PHE A 294 -12.64 -2.87 9.79
N LEU A 295 -13.95 -2.62 9.93
CA LEU A 295 -14.49 -1.75 10.99
C LEU A 295 -14.54 -2.45 12.36
N ASN A 296 -14.49 -3.78 12.39
CA ASN A 296 -14.48 -4.56 13.61
C ASN A 296 -13.24 -5.46 13.68
N GLN A 297 -12.55 -5.45 14.82
CA GLN A 297 -11.30 -6.18 15.02
C GLN A 297 -11.46 -7.68 14.76
N ALA A 298 -12.53 -8.30 15.26
CA ALA A 298 -12.76 -9.74 15.11
C ALA A 298 -12.97 -10.13 13.64
N THR A 299 -13.81 -9.37 12.92
CA THR A 299 -14.04 -9.62 11.49
C THR A 299 -12.81 -9.34 10.65
N SER A 300 -12.03 -8.32 11.01
CA SER A 300 -10.78 -7.98 10.31
C SER A 300 -9.75 -9.11 10.45
N ALA A 301 -9.65 -9.71 11.65
CA ALA A 301 -8.77 -10.85 11.89
C ALA A 301 -9.20 -12.07 11.05
N VAL A 302 -10.50 -12.37 10.99
CA VAL A 302 -11.04 -13.46 10.15
C VAL A 302 -10.67 -13.25 8.68
N VAL A 303 -10.81 -12.03 8.16
CA VAL A 303 -10.46 -11.72 6.77
C VAL A 303 -8.96 -11.81 6.53
N LEU A 304 -8.15 -11.22 7.42
CA LEU A 304 -6.69 -11.19 7.31
C LEU A 304 -6.04 -12.56 7.47
N ILE A 305 -6.67 -13.50 8.18
CA ILE A 305 -6.20 -14.89 8.30
C ILE A 305 -6.81 -15.75 7.19
N GLY A 306 -8.11 -15.63 6.94
CA GLY A 306 -8.85 -16.47 6.02
C GLY A 306 -8.42 -16.30 4.56
N LEU A 307 -8.14 -15.07 4.12
CA LEU A 307 -7.71 -14.82 2.74
C LEU A 307 -6.34 -15.46 2.42
N PRO A 308 -5.28 -15.27 3.23
CA PRO A 308 -4.03 -16.00 3.02
C PRO A 308 -4.18 -17.51 3.07
N VAL A 309 -4.94 -18.05 4.04
CA VAL A 309 -5.17 -19.50 4.15
C VAL A 309 -5.83 -20.04 2.89
N LEU A 310 -6.88 -19.38 2.38
CA LEU A 310 -7.54 -19.74 1.13
C LEU A 310 -6.57 -19.68 -0.07
N GLY A 311 -5.67 -18.69 -0.08
CA GLY A 311 -4.64 -18.58 -1.10
C GLY A 311 -3.60 -19.70 -1.05
N ILE A 312 -3.18 -20.12 0.15
CA ILE A 312 -2.24 -21.23 0.36
C ILE A 312 -2.90 -22.55 -0.04
N THR A 313 -4.14 -22.80 0.36
CA THR A 313 -4.85 -24.03 0.02
C THR A 313 -5.07 -24.17 -1.49
N GLU A 314 -5.26 -23.08 -2.24
CA GLU A 314 -5.33 -23.10 -3.71
C GLU A 314 -4.06 -23.68 -4.38
N VAL A 315 -2.90 -23.61 -3.72
CA VAL A 315 -1.65 -24.20 -4.24
C VAL A 315 -1.73 -25.73 -4.27
N TRP A 316 -2.45 -26.34 -3.32
CA TRP A 316 -2.63 -27.79 -3.20
C TRP A 316 -3.92 -28.26 -3.87
N ILE A 317 -5.00 -27.50 -3.71
CA ILE A 317 -6.34 -27.80 -4.19
C ILE A 317 -6.73 -26.70 -5.18
N PRO A 318 -6.66 -26.93 -6.49
CA PRO A 318 -6.86 -25.86 -7.47
C PRO A 318 -8.36 -25.53 -7.65
N TYR A 319 -8.94 -24.75 -6.75
CA TYR A 319 -10.37 -24.40 -6.74
C TYR A 319 -10.82 -23.74 -8.05
N ARG A 320 -9.90 -23.07 -8.77
CA ARG A 320 -10.21 -22.44 -10.07
C ARG A 320 -10.12 -23.38 -11.28
N ASN A 321 -9.50 -24.55 -11.14
CA ASN A 321 -9.25 -25.50 -12.23
C ASN A 321 -9.87 -26.89 -11.98
N LEU A 322 -10.80 -27.04 -11.04
CA LEU A 322 -11.50 -28.30 -10.82
C LEU A 322 -12.23 -28.71 -12.12
N LYS A 323 -11.65 -29.70 -12.83
CA LYS A 323 -12.30 -30.40 -13.94
C LYS A 323 -13.54 -31.09 -13.37
N GLY A 324 -14.72 -30.49 -13.57
CA GLY A 324 -15.96 -31.02 -13.02
C GLY A 324 -17.17 -30.07 -13.00
N ALA A 325 -17.03 -28.80 -13.42
CA ALA A 325 -18.17 -27.88 -13.55
C ALA A 325 -18.28 -27.31 -14.97
N SER A 326 -18.18 -28.19 -15.96
CA SER A 326 -18.70 -27.96 -17.31
C SER A 326 -19.73 -29.06 -17.60
N THR A 327 -20.95 -28.81 -17.15
CA THR A 327 -22.19 -29.33 -17.73
C THR A 327 -23.07 -28.12 -17.96
#